data_AF-T1A7T7-F1
#
_entry.id   AF-T1A7T7-F1
#
_cell.length_a   1.000
_cell.length_b   1.000
_cell.length_c   1.000
_cell.angle_alpha   90.00
_cell.angle_beta   90.00
_cell.angle_gamma   90.00
#
_symmetry.space_group_name_H-M   'P 1'
#
loop_
_entity.id
_entity.type
_entity.pdbx_description
1 polymer ?
#
loop_
_entity_poly.entity_id
_entity_poly.type
_entity_poly.pdbx_seq_one_letter_code
_entity_poly.pdbx_strand_id
1 'polypeptide(L)'
;MGVLTVRLYRPFPAAELLAALPATATRVAVMDRTKEPGSLGEPLFMDVLGALAEAQTHAERGPIPMVIGGRYGLSSKEFTPGMVAGVFGGAWAGSHPRR
;
A
#
# COMPACT_ATOMS: atom_id res chain seq x y z
N MET A 1 1.07 -12.54 7.53
CA MET A 1 0.90 -12.02 6.16
C MET A 1 -0.59 -11.90 5.89
N GLY A 2 -1.01 -10.92 5.11
CA GLY A 2 -2.42 -10.72 4.73
C GLY A 2 -2.51 -9.88 3.46
N VAL A 3 -3.69 -9.84 2.86
CA VAL A 3 -3.97 -9.04 1.67
C VAL A 3 -5.31 -8.33 1.82
N LEU A 4 -5.36 -7.07 1.40
CA LEU A 4 -6.59 -6.31 1.26
C LEU A 4 -6.83 -6.05 -0.23
N THR A 5 -8.04 -6.31 -0.70
CA THR A 5 -8.44 -6.07 -2.08
C THR A 5 -9.40 -4.90 -2.14
N VAL A 6 -8.98 -3.81 -2.79
CA VAL A 6 -9.85 -2.65 -3.03
C VAL A 6 -10.77 -2.98 -4.20
N ARG A 7 -12.07 -3.13 -3.92
CA ARG A 7 -13.10 -3.40 -4.92
C ARG A 7 -13.77 -2.13 -5.45
N LEU A 8 -13.96 -1.14 -4.58
CA LEU A 8 -14.47 0.18 -4.90
C LEU A 8 -13.34 1.19 -4.72
N TYR A 9 -12.83 1.77 -5.80
CA TYR A 9 -11.73 2.74 -5.72
C TYR A 9 -12.23 4.18 -5.51
N ARG A 10 -13.39 4.52 -6.08
CA ARG A 10 -14.03 5.84 -5.94
C ARG A 10 -15.54 5.69 -5.74
N PRO A 11 -16.15 6.37 -4.76
CA PRO A 11 -15.49 7.11 -3.65
C PRO A 11 -14.55 6.20 -2.85
N PHE A 12 -13.43 6.75 -2.34
CA PHE A 12 -12.40 5.93 -1.70
C PHE A 12 -12.88 5.44 -0.32
N PRO A 13 -12.87 4.12 -0.04
CA PRO A 13 -13.46 3.55 1.18
C PRO A 13 -12.48 3.59 2.35
N ALA A 14 -12.13 4.78 2.82
CA ALA A 14 -11.11 4.97 3.87
C ALA A 14 -11.48 4.28 5.19
N ALA A 15 -12.74 4.42 5.64
CA ALA A 15 -13.22 3.81 6.88
C ALA A 15 -13.16 2.28 6.83
N GLU A 16 -13.61 1.69 5.72
CA GLU A 16 -13.60 0.24 5.51
C GLU A 16 -12.17 -0.30 5.38
N LEU A 17 -11.28 0.45 4.70
CA LEU A 17 -9.86 0.11 4.62
C LEU A 17 -9.23 0.07 6.02
N LEU A 18 -9.47 1.10 6.84
CA LEU A 18 -8.92 1.21 8.19
C LEU A 18 -9.44 0.10 9.09
N ALA A 19 -10.74 -0.22 9.01
CA ALA A 19 -11.37 -1.31 9.76
C ALA A 19 -10.85 -2.70 9.32
N ALA A 20 -10.57 -2.88 8.03
CA ALA A 20 -10.04 -4.13 7.50
C ALA A 20 -8.54 -4.33 7.79
N LEU A 21 -7.78 -3.26 8.02
CA LEU A 21 -6.34 -3.33 8.28
C LEU A 21 -6.06 -3.62 9.77
N PRO A 22 -5.55 -4.82 10.14
CA PRO A 22 -5.37 -5.21 11.54
C PRO A 22 -4.46 -4.25 12.32
N ALA A 23 -4.74 -4.05 13.60
CA ALA A 23 -3.92 -3.20 14.47
C ALA A 23 -2.48 -3.72 14.64
N THR A 24 -2.25 -5.02 14.40
CA THR A 24 -0.93 -5.66 14.48
C THR A 24 -0.10 -5.49 13.21
N ALA A 25 -0.65 -4.91 12.13
CA ALA A 25 0.08 -4.67 10.90
C ALA A 25 1.13 -3.57 11.10
N THR A 26 2.41 -3.92 11.03
CA THR A 26 3.54 -2.98 11.18
C THR A 26 4.09 -2.48 9.84
N ARG A 27 3.77 -3.17 8.74
CA ARG A 27 4.15 -2.79 7.37
C ARG A 27 3.04 -3.08 6.38
N VAL A 28 2.88 -2.20 5.40
CA VAL A 28 1.89 -2.29 4.32
C VAL A 28 2.58 -2.02 3.00
N ALA A 29 2.48 -2.95 2.06
CA ALA A 29 2.87 -2.72 0.67
C ALA A 29 1.63 -2.41 -0.15
N VAL A 30 1.62 -1.26 -0.82
CA VAL A 30 0.53 -0.85 -1.71
C VAL A 30 0.99 -1.06 -3.15
N MET A 31 0.21 -1.83 -3.91
CA MET A 31 0.57 -2.25 -5.26
C MET A 31 -0.31 -1.54 -6.29
N ASP A 32 0.29 -0.66 -7.07
CA ASP A 32 -0.37 0.10 -8.12
C ASP A 32 -0.09 -0.48 -9.50
N ARG A 33 -1.12 -0.54 -10.34
CA ARG A 33 -1.00 -0.96 -11.75
C ARG A 33 -0.90 0.23 -12.70
N THR A 34 -0.19 1.26 -12.28
CA THR A 34 0.06 2.47 -13.06
C THR A 34 1.46 3.02 -12.79
N LYS A 35 1.87 3.99 -13.59
CA LYS A 35 3.07 4.80 -13.36
C LYS A 35 2.70 6.24 -13.65
N GLU A 36 2.89 7.10 -12.67
CA GLU A 36 2.70 8.55 -12.80
C GLU A 36 4.07 9.24 -12.71
N PRO A 37 4.75 9.51 -13.83
CA PRO A 37 6.08 10.13 -13.80
C PRO A 37 6.05 11.49 -13.12
N GLY A 38 6.99 11.72 -12.19
CA GLY A 38 7.09 12.98 -11.45
C GLY A 38 6.16 13.10 -10.23
N SER A 39 5.27 12.13 -10.00
CA SER A 39 4.46 12.07 -8.78
C SER A 39 5.30 11.69 -7.55
N LEU A 40 4.80 12.05 -6.36
CA LEU A 40 5.37 11.60 -5.09
C LEU A 40 5.13 10.11 -4.83
N GLY A 41 4.08 9.55 -5.43
CA GLY A 41 3.67 8.16 -5.34
C GLY A 41 2.44 7.91 -6.20
N GLU A 42 2.12 6.65 -6.44
CA GLU A 42 0.99 6.25 -7.27
C GLU A 42 -0.37 6.47 -6.57
N PRO A 43 -1.48 6.50 -7.33
CA PRO A 43 -2.78 6.91 -6.79
C PRO A 43 -3.25 6.09 -5.59
N LEU A 44 -3.20 4.76 -5.63
CA LEU A 44 -3.65 3.94 -4.51
C LEU A 44 -2.70 4.08 -3.32
N PHE A 45 -1.40 4.13 -3.54
CA PHE A 45 -0.42 4.43 -2.49
C PHE A 45 -0.72 5.75 -1.78
N MET A 46 -0.97 6.82 -2.53
CA MET A 46 -1.26 8.14 -1.96
C MET A 46 -2.58 8.16 -1.18
N ASP A 47 -3.63 7.49 -1.67
CA ASP A 47 -4.92 7.39 -0.97
C ASP A 47 -4.80 6.60 0.34
N VAL A 48 -4.08 5.47 0.35
CA VAL A 48 -3.84 4.66 1.56
C VAL A 48 -3.03 5.46 2.59
N LEU A 49 -1.99 6.15 2.14
CA LEU A 49 -1.17 6.99 3.02
C LEU A 49 -1.98 8.14 3.61
N GLY A 50 -2.83 8.79 2.80
CA GLY A 50 -3.75 9.83 3.23
C GLY A 50 -4.72 9.33 4.29
N ALA A 51 -5.41 8.21 4.05
CA ALA A 51 -6.35 7.62 5.00
C ALA A 51 -5.68 7.25 6.34
N LEU A 52 -4.47 6.70 6.32
CA LEU A 52 -3.71 6.41 7.54
C LEU A 52 -3.28 7.67 8.29
N ALA A 53 -2.88 8.73 7.57
CA ALA A 53 -2.48 10.00 8.15
C ALA A 53 -3.65 10.76 8.78
N GLU A 54 -4.82 10.75 8.12
CA GLU A 54 -6.06 11.32 8.66
C GLU A 54 -6.48 10.59 9.95
N ALA A 55 -6.53 9.24 9.92
CA ALA A 55 -6.88 8.45 11.10
C ALA A 55 -5.92 8.67 12.28
N GLN A 56 -4.63 8.87 11.99
CA GLN A 56 -3.64 9.19 13.02
C GLN A 56 -3.88 10.59 13.61
N THR A 57 -4.18 11.58 12.77
CA THR A 57 -4.50 12.96 13.19
C THR A 57 -5.73 13.00 14.09
N HIS A 58 -6.74 12.18 13.80
CA HIS A 58 -7.97 12.07 14.58
C HIS A 58 -7.88 11.10 15.77
N ALA A 59 -6.71 10.53 16.05
CA ALA A 59 -6.50 9.53 17.10
C ALA A 59 -7.41 8.28 17.00
N GLU A 60 -7.89 7.97 15.79
CA GLU A 60 -8.70 6.77 15.49
C GLU A 60 -7.84 5.51 15.38
N ARG A 61 -6.54 5.69 15.13
CA ARG A 61 -5.55 4.61 15.01
C ARG A 61 -4.25 4.98 15.73
N GLY A 62 -3.54 3.95 16.19
CA GLY A 62 -2.15 4.06 16.64
C GLY A 62 -1.17 4.37 15.50
N PRO A 63 0.14 4.23 15.75
CA PRO A 63 1.20 4.62 14.81
C PRO A 63 0.97 4.10 13.39
N ILE A 64 1.20 4.98 12.41
CA ILE A 64 1.13 4.63 10.99
C ILE A 64 2.17 3.53 10.71
N PRO A 65 1.77 2.38 10.12
CA PRO A 65 2.72 1.35 9.73
C PRO A 65 3.67 1.86 8.64
N MET A 66 4.80 1.18 8.46
CA MET A 66 5.66 1.50 7.31
C MET A 66 4.91 1.18 6.01
N VAL A 67 4.56 2.22 5.23
CA VAL A 67 3.88 2.08 3.94
C VAL A 67 4.90 2.14 2.81
N ILE A 68 4.89 1.15 1.93
CA ILE A 68 5.79 1.05 0.77
C ILE A 68 4.94 1.00 -0.50
N GLY A 69 5.20 1.89 -1.45
CA GLY A 69 4.60 1.85 -2.78
C GLY A 69 5.34 0.90 -3.72
N GLY A 70 4.61 0.14 -4.52
CA GLY A 70 5.14 -0.77 -5.52
C GLY A 70 4.30 -0.74 -6.80
N ARG A 71 4.94 -1.03 -7.93
CA ARG A 71 4.27 -1.08 -9.24
C ARG A 71 4.26 -2.50 -9.78
N TYR A 72 3.19 -2.89 -10.44
CA TYR A 72 3.08 -4.19 -11.09
C TYR A 72 2.28 -4.12 -12.39
N GLY A 73 2.35 -5.17 -13.21
CA GLY A 73 1.40 -5.37 -14.32
C GLY A 73 1.40 -4.32 -15.44
N LEU A 74 2.40 -3.43 -15.50
CA LEU A 74 2.53 -2.43 -16.55
C LEU A 74 2.86 -3.08 -17.89
N SER A 75 2.22 -2.62 -18.96
CA SER A 75 2.41 -3.17 -20.30
C SER A 75 2.20 -4.70 -20.35
N SER A 76 1.21 -5.20 -19.61
CA SER A 76 0.90 -6.63 -19.51
C SER A 76 2.04 -7.50 -18.97
N LYS A 77 2.99 -6.90 -18.24
CA LYS A 77 4.02 -7.67 -17.54
C LYS A 77 3.36 -8.64 -16.56
N GLU A 78 3.79 -9.89 -16.61
CA GLU A 78 3.31 -10.95 -15.73
C GLU A 78 3.53 -10.59 -14.24
N PHE A 79 2.59 -10.97 -13.38
CA PHE A 79 2.70 -10.78 -11.93
C PHE A 79 2.59 -12.13 -11.22
N THR A 80 3.74 -12.81 -11.14
CA THR A 80 3.80 -14.21 -10.68
C THR A 80 3.81 -14.33 -9.16
N PRO A 81 3.49 -15.51 -8.60
CA PRO A 81 3.64 -15.79 -7.17
C PRO A 81 5.05 -15.52 -6.62
N GLY A 82 6.09 -15.75 -7.42
CA GLY A 82 7.48 -15.43 -7.04
C GLY A 82 7.70 -13.92 -6.85
N MET A 83 7.04 -13.08 -7.65
CA MET A 83 7.07 -11.62 -7.45
C MET A 83 6.31 -11.21 -6.19
N VAL A 84 5.17 -11.85 -5.90
CA VAL A 84 4.41 -11.62 -4.65
C VAL A 84 5.24 -12.02 -3.42
N ALA A 85 5.94 -13.16 -3.48
CA ALA A 85 6.91 -13.54 -2.45
C ALA A 85 8.01 -12.49 -2.30
N GLY A 86 8.48 -11.90 -3.40
CA GLY A 86 9.39 -10.76 -3.40
C GLY A 86 8.83 -9.50 -2.75
N VAL A 87 7.53 -9.21 -2.87
CA VAL A 87 6.87 -8.11 -2.14
C VAL A 87 6.88 -8.39 -0.63
N PHE A 88 6.47 -9.59 -0.22
CA PHE A 88 6.45 -9.99 1.19
C PHE A 88 7.83 -10.29 1.79
N GLY A 89 8.88 -10.51 0.99
CA GLY A 89 10.25 -10.69 1.46
C GLY A 89 11.07 -9.39 1.39
N GLY A 90 10.89 -8.60 0.32
CA GLY A 90 11.64 -7.39 0.01
C GLY A 90 11.15 -6.15 0.76
N ALA A 91 9.85 -6.04 1.07
CA ALA A 91 9.33 -4.98 1.95
C ALA A 91 9.85 -5.07 3.41
N TRP A 92 10.72 -6.04 3.71
CA TRP A 92 11.10 -6.47 5.05
C TRP A 92 12.61 -6.44 5.31
N ALA A 93 13.45 -6.37 4.28
CA ALA A 93 14.91 -6.42 4.42
C ALA A 93 15.57 -5.05 4.14
N GLY A 94 15.73 -4.24 5.19
CA GLY A 94 16.77 -3.22 5.44
C GLY A 94 17.30 -2.28 4.35
N SER A 95 16.79 -2.33 3.12
CA SER A 95 17.32 -1.61 1.98
C SER A 95 16.37 -0.48 1.64
N HIS A 96 16.93 0.73 1.56
CA HIS A 96 16.19 1.94 1.22
C HIS A 96 15.37 1.71 -0.05
N PRO A 97 14.13 2.24 -0.12
CA PRO A 97 13.34 2.19 -1.34
C PRO A 97 14.16 2.85 -2.47
N ARG A 98 14.58 2.04 -3.45
CA ARG A 98 15.24 2.56 -4.65
C ARG A 98 14.18 3.32 -5.45
N ARG A 99 14.24 4.65 -5.38
CA ARG A 99 13.38 5.57 -6.15
C ARG A 99 13.57 5.36 -7.65
#